data_AF-A0A016ST29-F1
#
_entry.id   AF-A0A016ST29-F1
#
_cell.length_a   1.000
_cell.length_b   1.000
_cell.length_c   1.000
_cell.angle_alpha   90.00
_cell.angle_beta   90.00
_cell.angle_gamma   90.00
#
_symmetry.space_group_name_H-M   'P 1'
#
loop_
_entity.id
_entity.type
_entity.pdbx_description
1 polymer ?
#
loop_
_entity_poly.entity_id
_entity_poly.type
_entity_poly.pdbx_seq_one_letter_code
_entity_poly.pdbx_strand_id
1 'polypeptide(L)' 'MVWGRISGLGKTTLVFVQQGIEIDAELHLKQILKDALIPCAESNARDIEWACYREWAPAHGAKKALKCCGTNLLFCF' A
#
# COMPACT_ATOMS: atom_id res chain seq x y z
N MET A 1 14.90 -4.85 -3.55
CA MET A 1 14.18 -4.14 -2.47
C MET A 1 12.91 -4.92 -2.17
N VAL A 2 12.40 -4.91 -0.94
CA VAL A 2 11.18 -5.64 -0.57
C VAL A 2 10.20 -4.70 0.12
N TRP A 3 8.92 -4.86 -0.20
CA TRP A 3 7.84 -4.14 0.47
C TRP A 3 6.90 -5.13 1.17
N GLY A 4 6.38 -4.73 2.32
CA GLY A 4 5.35 -5.48 3.03
C GLY A 4 4.65 -4.60 4.06
N ARG A 5 3.43 -5.00 4.44
CA ARG A 5 2.66 -4.39 5.53
C ARG A 5 2.30 -5.44 6.56
N ILE A 6 2.32 -5.02 7.83
CA ILE A 6 1.92 -5.83 8.97
C ILE A 6 0.87 -5.07 9.78
N SER A 7 -0.03 -5.80 10.43
CA SER A 7 -1.00 -5.28 11.39
C SER A 7 -1.33 -6.37 12.43
N GLY A 8 -2.12 -6.01 13.45
CA GLY A 8 -2.67 -6.99 14.39
C GLY A 8 -3.62 -8.02 13.74
N LEU A 9 -4.08 -7.77 12.51
CA LEU A 9 -4.98 -8.64 11.75
C LEU A 9 -4.22 -9.55 10.76
N GLY A 10 -2.90 -9.41 10.66
CA GLY A 10 -2.06 -10.22 9.79
C GLY A 10 -1.05 -9.40 8.98
N LYS A 11 -0.51 -10.01 7.92
CA LYS A 11 0.52 -9.40 7.07
C LYS A 11 0.18 -9.58 5.59
N THR A 12 0.66 -8.66 4.75
CA THR A 12 0.57 -8.79 3.30
C THR A 12 1.55 -9.86 2.81
N THR A 13 1.31 -10.38 1.60
CA THR A 13 2.38 -11.00 0.81
C THR A 13 3.50 -10.00 0.60
N LEU A 14 4.75 -10.46 0.66
CA LEU A 14 5.92 -9.63 0.38
C LEU A 14 6.00 -9.34 -1.13
N VAL A 15 6.13 -8.06 -1.47
CA VAL A 15 6.33 -7.60 -2.85
C VAL A 15 7.83 -7.45 -3.07
N PHE A 16 8.39 -8.28 -3.95
CA PHE A 16 9.80 -8.22 -4.32
C PHE A 16 9.98 -7.27 -5.51
N VAL A 17 10.70 -6.18 -5.29
CA VAL A 17 11.06 -5.22 -6.33
C VAL A 17 12.42 -5.61 -6.90
N GLN A 18 12.49 -5.67 -8.23
CA GLN A 18 13.69 -6.03 -8.98
C GLN A 18 14.90 -5.19 -8.54
N GLN A 19 16.07 -5.82 -8.50
CA GLN A 19 17.30 -5.16 -8.08
C GLN A 19 17.63 -3.98 -9.00
N GLY A 20 18.03 -2.85 -8.40
CA GLY A 20 18.38 -1.63 -9.11
C GLY A 20 17.17 -0.77 -9.55
N ILE A 21 15.94 -1.22 -9.29
CA ILE A 21 14.72 -0.44 -9.60
C ILE A 21 14.28 0.34 -8.36
N GLU A 22 14.08 1.64 -8.54
CA GLU A 22 13.46 2.52 -7.55
C GLU A 22 11.92 2.36 -7.59
N ILE A 23 11.27 2.47 -6.43
CA ILE A 23 9.80 2.48 -6.37
C ILE A 23 9.34 3.87 -6.77
N ASP A 24 8.95 4.02 -8.04
CA ASP A 24 8.26 5.21 -8.51
C ASP A 24 6.76 5.18 -8.16
N ALA A 25 6.05 6.25 -8.50
CA ALA A 25 4.62 6.37 -8.25
C ALA A 25 3.75 5.32 -8.98
N GLU A 26 4.18 4.83 -10.14
CA GLU A 26 3.43 3.88 -10.94
C GLU A 26 3.58 2.46 -10.41
N LEU A 27 4.82 2.04 -10.13
CA LEU A 27 5.12 0.78 -9.49
C LEU A 27 4.45 0.73 -8.10
N HIS A 28 4.54 1.83 -7.34
CA HIS A 28 3.87 1.94 -6.05
C HIS A 28 2.35 1.77 -6.17
N LEU A 29 1.72 2.41 -7.17
CA LEU A 29 0.28 2.30 -7.37
C LEU A 29 -0.14 0.88 -7.77
N LYS A 30 0.54 0.27 -8.74
CA LYS A 30 0.15 -1.03 -9.29
C LYS A 30 0.51 -2.15 -8.33
N GLN A 31 1.79 -2.35 -8.08
CA GLN A 31 2.29 -3.54 -7.39
C GLN A 31 2.09 -3.48 -5.88
N ILE A 32 2.14 -2.29 -5.29
CA ILE A 32 2.03 -2.14 -3.83
C ILE A 32 0.58 -1.86 -3.42
N LEU A 33 -0.05 -0.80 -3.95
CA LEU A 33 -1.40 -0.43 -3.53
C LEU A 33 -2.46 -1.41 -4.05
N LYS A 34 -2.53 -1.62 -5.36
CA LYS A 34 -3.60 -2.41 -5.98
C LYS A 34 -3.41 -3.91 -5.82
N ASP A 35 -2.19 -4.41 -5.98
CA ASP A 35 -1.97 -5.86 -6.02
C ASP A 35 -1.73 -6.46 -4.62
N ALA A 36 -1.25 -5.66 -3.65
CA ALA A 36 -0.91 -6.17 -2.33
C ALA A 36 -1.72 -5.56 -1.18
N LEU A 37 -1.77 -4.22 -1.06
CA LEU A 37 -2.35 -3.55 0.10
C LEU A 37 -3.88 -3.60 0.12
N ILE A 38 -4.54 -3.20 -0.97
CA ILE A 38 -6.01 -3.18 -1.05
C ILE A 38 -6.60 -4.57 -0.83
N PRO A 39 -6.16 -5.64 -1.54
CA PRO A 39 -6.71 -6.98 -1.32
C PRO A 39 -6.49 -7.49 0.12
N CYS A 40 -5.35 -7.16 0.72
CA CYS A 40 -5.09 -7.52 2.13
C CYS A 40 -6.02 -6.78 3.09
N ALA A 41 -6.30 -5.49 2.84
CA ALA A 41 -7.23 -4.72 3.65
C ALA A 41 -8.67 -5.24 3.49
N GLU A 42 -9.11 -5.52 2.26
CA GLU A 42 -10.42 -6.10 1.98
C GLU A 42 -10.61 -7.48 2.61
N SER A 43 -9.56 -8.31 2.63
CA SER A 43 -9.63 -9.64 3.25
C SER A 43 -9.64 -9.58 4.78
N ASN A 44 -8.85 -8.69 5.38
CA ASN A 44 -8.54 -8.76 6.81
C ASN A 44 -9.26 -7.69 7.65
N ALA A 45 -9.77 -6.62 7.04
CA ALA A 45 -10.25 -5.44 7.75
C ALA A 45 -11.52 -4.82 7.14
N ARG A 46 -12.30 -5.59 6.37
CA ARG A 46 -13.50 -5.10 5.67
C ARG A 46 -14.51 -4.39 6.58
N ASP A 47 -14.71 -4.93 7.78
CA ASP A 47 -15.71 -4.46 8.74
C ASP A 47 -15.07 -3.88 10.01
N ILE A 48 -13.77 -3.57 9.94
CA ILE A 48 -13.00 -3.03 11.06
C ILE A 48 -12.53 -1.63 10.67
N GLU A 49 -12.73 -0.66 11.54
CA GLU A 49 -12.12 0.65 11.33
C GLU A 49 -10.60 0.52 11.44
N TRP A 50 -9.87 0.91 10.40
CA TRP A 50 -8.43 0.71 10.33
C TRP A 50 -7.74 1.90 9.64
N ALA A 51 -6.49 2.14 10.02
CA ALA A 51 -5.63 3.14 9.41
C ALA A 51 -4.34 2.50 8.87
N CYS A 52 -3.86 3.01 7.74
CA CYS A 52 -2.54 2.69 7.21
C CYS A 52 -1.58 3.83 7.58
N TYR A 53 -0.53 3.50 8.33
CA TYR A 53 0.61 4.40 8.50
C TYR A 53 1.66 4.12 7.40
N ARG A 54 2.22 5.18 6.81
CA ARG A 54 3.31 5.10 5.82
C ARG A 54 4.29 6.26 6.00
N GLU A 55 5.52 6.07 5.56
CA GLU A 55 6.48 7.18 5.44
C GLU A 55 6.13 8.10 4.27
N TRP A 56 6.57 9.36 4.32
CA TRP A 56 6.33 10.36 3.26
C TRP A 56 7.43 10.35 2.19
N ALA A 57 7.62 9.20 1.54
CA ALA A 57 8.47 9.13 0.35
C ALA A 57 7.77 9.77 -0.87
N PRO A 58 8.53 10.37 -1.83
CA PRO A 58 7.95 11.07 -2.98
C PRO A 58 6.93 10.25 -3.79
N ALA A 59 7.15 8.94 -3.93
CA ALA A 59 6.24 8.02 -4.63
C ALA A 59 4.87 7.89 -3.95
N HIS A 60 4.80 8.06 -2.63
CA HIS A 60 3.57 7.98 -1.85
C HIS A 60 2.73 9.26 -1.97
N GLY A 61 3.39 10.42 -2.04
CA GLY A 61 2.76 11.73 -2.21
C GLY A 61 2.28 12.02 -3.64
N ALA A 62 2.51 11.12 -4.59
CA ALA A 62 2.05 11.30 -5.97
C ALA A 62 0.51 11.35 -6.03
N LYS A 63 -0.06 12.33 -6.76
CA LYS A 63 -1.51 12.56 -6.85
C LYS A 63 -2.32 11.28 -7.16
N LYS A 64 -1.81 10.42 -8.03
CA LYS A 64 -2.47 9.15 -8.40
C LYS A 64 -2.48 8.14 -7.24
N ALA A 65 -1.39 8.04 -6.48
CA ALA A 65 -1.28 7.19 -5.31
C ALA A 65 -2.21 7.68 -4.19
N LEU A 66 -2.20 8.99 -3.90
CA LEU A 66 -3.11 9.62 -2.94
C LEU A 66 -4.59 9.40 -3.30
N LYS A 67 -4.95 9.61 -4.58
CA LYS A 67 -6.32 9.37 -5.06
C LYS A 67 -6.74 7.91 -4.88
N CYS A 68 -5.85 6.96 -5.17
CA CYS A 68 -6.11 5.53 -4.99
C CYS A 68 -6.33 5.18 -3.52
N CYS A 69 -5.51 5.71 -2.62
CA CYS A 69 -5.67 5.55 -1.19
C CYS A 69 -7.01 6.12 -0.71
N GLY A 70 -7.30 7.40 -0.97
CA GLY A 70 -8.52 8.05 -0.49
C GLY A 70 -9.83 7.46 -1.05
N THR A 71 -9.77 6.71 -2.15
CA THR A 71 -10.96 6.04 -2.71
C THR A 71 -11.19 4.65 -2.11
N ASN A 72 -10.12 3.93 -1.74
CA ASN A 72 -10.21 2.50 -1.39
C ASN A 72 -9.84 2.20 0.07
N LEU A 73 -9.20 3.12 0.77
CA LEU A 73 -8.66 2.92 2.12
C LEU A 73 -9.16 4.07 3.00
N LEU A 74 -9.96 3.75 4.02
CA LEU A 74 -10.69 4.72 4.84
C LEU A 74 -9.79 5.80 5.44
N PHE A 75 -8.61 5.39 5.95
CA PHE A 75 -7.62 6.28 6.52
C PHE A 75 -6.20 5.87 6.08
N CYS A 76 -5.62 6.63 5.17
CA CYS A 76 -4.20 6.54 4.81
C CYS A 76 -3.54 7.87 5.18
N PHE A 77 -2.61 7.83 6.16
CA PHE A 77 -1.77 8.96 6.57
C PHE A 77 -0.34 8.76 6.08
#